data_AF-A0A3D2XFH9-F1
#
_entry.id   AF-A0A3D2XFH9-F1
#
_cell.length_a   1.000
_cell.length_b   1.000
_cell.length_c   1.000
_cell.angle_alpha   90.00
_cell.angle_beta   90.00
_cell.angle_gamma   90.00
#
_symmetry.space_group_name_H-M   'P 1'
#
loop_
_entity.id
_entity.type
_entity.pdbx_description
1 polymer ?
#
loop_
_entity_poly.entity_id
_entity_poly.type
_entity_poly.pdbx_seq_one_letter_code
_entity_poly.pdbx_strand_id
1 'polypeptide(L)'
;MKKFYLLLLVSSVWNMALAQQEMTIPPVPAMRELHHEYIQTSLRNIARLNSVADAVFPVTNDPKLNQSIDKTIRIYVNNMRAMVESSTQLNDNQKYLWLRGINELLAGFQSAWQAGLIKNVMYPGLIKAFYESMQLEMQGQSILPIVKNNELEIGNILIQNFCLKTNIGIDAAKDVLVLKTCQRDPAAILKILTRFPENRYADSLITVAAFRDQEELYNYAAAPNALGKRIQSVNHPLVKLIANLAQSKTGRMYFPFLDDLYQKKISIEQIAPVLADENSDSYYKLLVKTRVGYAERMRRGDTPMAAKTLIGKLRSKAVELYINEINALHDESNPAIRFKKIDSLNPTELYYLAVLGEEEIYTSSFVSGVYPRIFSRSKQADADSLLQSVGYDFYRKFIKMSAAYNTLDDFLKRMSKSSAEKLMRNFVNGLQKTGSLEDAVDVADSYASIYNKPIRNLILTQVQQNLKSSRAQKDKRGEVIYHLLNTIFVSADSSGKTNLSASLGINTVYN
;
A
#
# COMPACT_ATOMS: atom_id res chain seq x y z
N MET A 1 13.04 13.22 6.03
CA MET A 1 12.14 13.84 5.02
C MET A 1 11.19 14.89 5.63
N LYS A 2 11.66 15.78 6.53
CA LYS A 2 10.85 16.88 7.09
C LYS A 2 11.38 18.29 6.77
N LYS A 3 12.61 18.39 6.23
CA LYS A 3 13.25 19.66 5.87
C LYS A 3 13.00 20.12 4.42
N PHE A 4 12.39 19.28 3.59
CA PHE A 4 12.02 19.63 2.20
C PHE A 4 10.65 20.31 2.07
N TYR A 5 9.78 20.18 3.07
CA TYR A 5 8.45 20.81 3.07
C TYR A 5 8.48 22.28 3.49
N LEU A 6 9.55 22.74 4.16
CA LEU A 6 9.68 24.14 4.56
C LEU A 6 10.18 25.04 3.42
N LEU A 7 10.87 24.48 2.43
CA LEU A 7 11.34 25.20 1.23
C LEU A 7 10.27 25.31 0.13
N LEU A 8 9.23 24.48 0.18
CA LEU A 8 8.07 24.56 -0.71
C LEU A 8 7.01 25.59 -0.26
N LEU A 9 7.10 26.07 0.98
CA LEU A 9 6.21 27.10 1.53
C LEU A 9 6.73 28.53 1.33
N VAL A 10 8.01 28.68 0.94
CA VAL A 10 8.66 29.98 0.70
C VAL A 10 8.89 30.25 -0.79
N SER A 11 8.92 29.22 -1.65
CA SER A 11 9.00 29.41 -3.11
C SER A 11 7.64 29.64 -3.80
N SER A 12 6.52 29.44 -3.10
CA SER A 12 5.17 29.70 -3.64
C SER A 12 4.71 31.16 -3.53
N VAL A 13 5.54 32.07 -3.00
CA VAL A 13 5.18 33.50 -2.78
C VAL A 13 5.93 34.44 -3.74
N TRP A 14 6.89 33.95 -4.53
CA TRP A 14 7.71 34.77 -5.43
C TRP A 14 7.24 34.77 -6.90
N ASN A 15 5.99 34.42 -7.15
CA ASN A 15 5.27 34.74 -8.38
C ASN A 15 3.96 35.46 -8.01
N MET A 16 4.04 36.51 -7.20
CA MET A 16 3.03 37.56 -7.28
C MET A 16 3.17 38.20 -8.66
N ALA A 17 2.37 37.68 -9.59
CA ALA A 17 2.13 38.25 -10.88
C ALA A 17 1.96 39.77 -10.78
N LEU A 18 2.56 40.50 -11.71
CA LEU A 18 2.09 41.82 -12.08
C LEU A 18 0.56 41.71 -12.23
N ALA A 19 -0.18 42.43 -11.37
CA ALA A 19 -1.63 42.43 -11.42
C ALA A 19 -2.04 42.80 -12.84
N GLN A 20 -2.77 41.91 -13.50
CA GLN A 20 -3.14 42.11 -14.88
C GLN A 20 -4.04 43.35 -14.97
N GLN A 21 -3.72 44.28 -15.86
CA GLN A 21 -4.57 45.46 -16.05
C GLN A 21 -5.90 45.04 -16.65
N GLU A 22 -6.96 45.69 -16.19
CA GLU A 22 -8.31 45.47 -16.70
C GLU A 22 -8.44 46.06 -18.11
N MET A 23 -8.83 45.22 -19.07
CA MET A 23 -9.01 45.59 -20.46
C MET A 23 -10.37 46.28 -20.65
N THR A 24 -10.40 47.30 -21.52
CA THR A 24 -11.67 47.92 -21.93
C THR A 24 -12.42 46.98 -22.88
N ILE A 25 -13.70 46.72 -22.60
CA ILE A 25 -14.57 45.99 -23.53
C ILE A 25 -15.09 46.99 -24.57
N PRO A 26 -14.92 46.74 -25.88
CA PRO A 26 -15.50 47.60 -26.91
C PRO A 26 -17.04 47.51 -26.91
N PRO A 27 -17.75 48.42 -27.60
CA PRO A 27 -19.22 48.35 -27.70
C PRO A 27 -19.69 46.96 -28.13
N VAL A 28 -20.49 46.32 -27.27
CA VAL A 28 -20.99 44.96 -27.50
C VAL A 28 -22.23 45.04 -28.39
N PRO A 29 -22.30 44.30 -29.50
CA PRO A 29 -23.53 44.23 -30.29
C PRO A 29 -24.69 43.63 -29.50
N ALA A 30 -25.90 44.18 -29.66
CA ALA A 30 -27.11 43.76 -28.95
C ALA A 30 -27.33 42.23 -28.92
N MET A 31 -27.00 41.56 -30.02
CA MET A 31 -27.15 40.10 -30.14
C MET A 31 -26.28 39.28 -29.16
N ARG A 32 -25.18 39.84 -28.64
CA ARG A 32 -24.26 39.18 -27.67
C ARG A 32 -24.40 39.66 -26.23
N GLU A 33 -25.16 40.73 -25.96
CA GLU A 33 -25.30 41.32 -24.62
C GLU A 33 -25.79 40.29 -23.59
N LEU A 34 -26.76 39.45 -23.97
CA LEU A 34 -27.32 38.40 -23.12
C LEU A 34 -26.26 37.40 -22.61
N HIS A 35 -25.27 37.07 -23.43
CA HIS A 35 -24.20 36.15 -23.02
C HIS A 35 -23.23 36.78 -22.03
N HIS A 36 -22.98 38.09 -22.14
CA HIS A 36 -22.23 38.81 -21.11
C HIS A 36 -23.01 38.88 -19.79
N GLU A 37 -24.33 39.06 -19.85
CA GLU A 37 -25.17 39.04 -18.66
C GLU A 37 -25.17 37.66 -17.96
N TYR A 38 -25.17 36.56 -18.72
CA TYR A 38 -25.03 35.22 -18.16
C TYR A 38 -23.71 35.03 -17.40
N ILE A 39 -22.59 35.49 -17.97
CA ILE A 39 -21.28 35.42 -17.31
C ILE A 39 -21.30 36.20 -15.98
N GLN A 40 -21.86 37.42 -15.99
CA GLN A 40 -21.97 38.25 -14.79
C GLN A 40 -22.89 37.64 -13.73
N THR A 41 -23.96 36.98 -14.17
CA THR A 41 -24.88 36.26 -13.28
C THR A 41 -24.20 35.05 -12.64
N SER A 42 -23.42 34.27 -13.39
CA SER A 42 -22.63 33.17 -12.86
C SER A 42 -21.59 33.63 -11.82
N LEU A 43 -20.91 34.76 -12.05
CA LEU A 43 -20.01 35.36 -11.05
C LEU A 43 -20.74 35.74 -9.76
N ARG A 44 -21.91 36.37 -9.87
CA ARG A 44 -22.74 36.73 -8.71
C ARG A 44 -23.23 35.50 -7.95
N ASN A 45 -23.58 34.44 -8.65
CA ASN A 45 -24.01 33.18 -8.06
C ASN A 45 -22.87 32.54 -7.27
N ILE A 46 -21.66 32.47 -7.85
CA ILE A 46 -20.48 31.92 -7.17
C ILE A 46 -20.15 32.71 -5.91
N ALA A 47 -20.18 34.05 -5.98
CA ALA A 47 -19.91 34.91 -4.83
C ALA A 47 -20.85 34.63 -3.63
N ARG A 48 -22.08 34.16 -3.90
CA ARG A 48 -23.12 33.89 -2.89
C ARG A 48 -23.20 32.43 -2.44
N LEU A 49 -22.30 31.55 -2.91
CA LEU A 49 -22.38 30.12 -2.61
C LEU A 49 -22.16 29.76 -1.13
N ASN A 50 -21.47 30.61 -0.35
CA ASN A 50 -21.18 30.33 1.05
C ASN A 50 -22.20 30.95 2.04
N SER A 51 -22.82 32.07 1.67
CA SER A 51 -23.97 32.66 2.38
C SER A 51 -24.63 33.73 1.51
N VAL A 52 -25.91 34.02 1.76
CA VAL A 52 -26.64 35.11 1.05
C VAL A 52 -26.12 36.50 1.45
N ALA A 53 -25.45 36.61 2.60
CA ALA A 53 -24.96 37.87 3.15
C ALA A 53 -23.58 38.29 2.58
N ASP A 54 -22.77 37.33 2.12
CA ASP A 54 -21.43 37.62 1.60
C ASP A 54 -21.47 37.98 0.11
N ALA A 55 -20.86 39.12 -0.24
CA ALA A 55 -20.68 39.54 -1.62
C ALA A 55 -19.44 38.93 -2.30
N VAL A 56 -18.75 37.98 -1.63
CA VAL A 56 -17.46 37.42 -2.03
C VAL A 56 -17.37 35.94 -1.67
N PHE A 57 -16.90 35.13 -2.62
CA PHE A 57 -16.66 33.71 -2.39
C PHE A 57 -15.43 33.50 -1.48
N PRO A 58 -15.54 32.75 -0.37
CA PRO A 58 -14.44 32.57 0.57
C PRO A 58 -13.41 31.57 0.05
N VAL A 59 -12.25 32.08 -0.34
CA VAL A 59 -11.11 31.27 -0.80
C VAL A 59 -10.16 30.95 0.35
N THR A 60 -10.07 31.86 1.32
CA THR A 60 -9.20 31.79 2.51
C THR A 60 -9.98 32.19 3.77
N ASN A 61 -9.32 32.09 4.93
CA ASN A 61 -9.89 32.55 6.20
C ASN A 61 -9.76 34.08 6.41
N ASP A 62 -9.11 34.82 5.50
CA ASP A 62 -8.94 36.27 5.60
C ASP A 62 -9.92 37.00 4.66
N PRO A 63 -10.89 37.77 5.19
CA PRO A 63 -11.86 38.51 4.39
C PRO A 63 -11.23 39.52 3.42
N LYS A 64 -10.13 40.21 3.80
CA LYS A 64 -9.47 41.19 2.92
C LYS A 64 -8.78 40.49 1.76
N LEU A 65 -8.15 39.35 2.03
CA LEU A 65 -7.54 38.54 0.99
C LEU A 65 -8.61 38.01 0.02
N ASN A 66 -9.77 37.57 0.55
CA ASN A 66 -10.89 37.13 -0.28
C ASN A 66 -11.41 38.26 -1.19
N GLN A 67 -11.52 39.50 -0.71
CA GLN A 67 -11.89 40.66 -1.54
C GLN A 67 -10.86 40.92 -2.65
N SER A 68 -9.57 40.86 -2.33
CA SER A 68 -8.51 41.02 -3.34
C SER A 68 -8.57 39.92 -4.40
N ILE A 69 -8.82 38.67 -3.98
CA ILE A 69 -8.94 37.52 -4.88
C ILE A 69 -10.16 37.67 -5.78
N ASP A 70 -11.32 38.04 -5.24
CA ASP A 70 -12.54 38.28 -6.03
C ASP A 70 -12.33 39.37 -7.08
N LYS A 71 -11.67 40.48 -6.70
CA LYS A 71 -11.30 41.53 -7.64
C LYS A 71 -10.41 40.99 -8.78
N THR A 72 -9.39 40.21 -8.46
CA THR A 72 -8.52 39.58 -9.47
C THR A 72 -9.30 38.65 -10.40
N ILE A 73 -10.21 37.83 -9.87
CA ILE A 73 -11.05 36.93 -10.66
C ILE A 73 -11.96 37.72 -11.61
N ARG A 74 -12.58 38.80 -11.13
CA ARG A 74 -13.42 39.68 -11.97
C ARG A 74 -12.61 40.32 -13.08
N ILE A 75 -11.37 40.74 -12.82
CA ILE A 75 -10.47 41.28 -13.84
C ILE A 75 -10.17 40.22 -14.90
N TYR A 76 -9.82 38.98 -14.52
CA TYR A 76 -9.60 37.90 -15.48
C TYR A 76 -10.84 37.64 -16.34
N VAL A 77 -12.01 37.54 -15.74
CA VAL A 77 -13.27 37.31 -16.47
C VAL A 77 -13.61 38.48 -17.38
N ASN A 78 -13.38 39.71 -16.94
CA ASN A 78 -13.52 40.89 -17.77
C ASN A 78 -12.57 40.85 -18.97
N ASN A 79 -11.30 40.51 -18.75
CA ASN A 79 -10.29 40.42 -19.79
C ASN A 79 -10.61 39.32 -20.81
N MET A 80 -11.15 38.18 -20.38
CA MET A 80 -11.66 37.16 -21.31
C MET A 80 -12.77 37.71 -22.21
N ARG A 81 -13.75 38.41 -21.63
CA ARG A 81 -14.83 39.05 -22.40
C ARG A 81 -14.29 40.10 -23.38
N ALA A 82 -13.36 40.95 -22.93
CA ALA A 82 -12.72 41.96 -23.76
C ALA A 82 -11.98 41.31 -24.95
N MET A 83 -11.18 40.26 -24.69
CA MET A 83 -10.46 39.52 -25.73
C MET A 83 -11.39 38.94 -26.79
N VAL A 84 -12.55 38.39 -26.40
CA VAL A 84 -13.53 37.87 -27.37
C VAL A 84 -14.05 38.99 -28.27
N GLU A 85 -14.48 40.10 -27.66
CA GLU A 85 -15.12 41.19 -28.40
C GLU A 85 -14.13 41.96 -29.28
N SER A 86 -12.91 42.19 -28.79
CA SER A 86 -11.86 42.89 -29.51
C SER A 86 -11.15 42.04 -30.57
N SER A 87 -11.37 40.72 -30.60
CA SER A 87 -10.69 39.86 -31.57
C SER A 87 -11.20 40.10 -32.99
N THR A 88 -10.25 40.33 -33.90
CA THR A 88 -10.46 40.40 -35.35
C THR A 88 -10.36 39.03 -36.02
N GLN A 89 -9.87 38.01 -35.31
CA GLN A 89 -9.71 36.65 -35.82
C GLN A 89 -10.95 35.78 -35.61
N LEU A 90 -11.87 36.22 -34.75
CA LEU A 90 -13.12 35.50 -34.45
C LEU A 90 -14.28 36.06 -35.26
N ASN A 91 -14.99 35.19 -35.97
CA ASN A 91 -16.31 35.51 -36.50
C ASN A 91 -17.37 35.53 -35.38
N ASP A 92 -18.58 36.01 -35.69
CA ASP A 92 -19.64 36.14 -34.68
C ASP A 92 -19.99 34.82 -33.98
N ASN A 93 -20.06 33.71 -34.73
CA ASN A 93 -20.34 32.38 -34.16
C ASN A 93 -19.25 31.93 -33.18
N GLN A 94 -17.99 32.20 -33.50
CA GLN A 94 -16.86 31.90 -32.62
C GLN A 94 -16.86 32.80 -31.37
N LYS A 95 -17.28 34.07 -31.51
CA LYS A 95 -17.46 34.97 -30.34
C LYS A 95 -18.54 34.43 -29.40
N TYR A 96 -19.69 33.99 -29.93
CA TYR A 96 -20.72 33.32 -29.13
C TYR A 96 -20.20 32.07 -28.43
N LEU A 97 -19.43 31.24 -29.15
CA LEU A 97 -18.84 30.03 -28.61
C LEU A 97 -17.98 30.35 -27.38
N TRP A 98 -17.06 31.31 -27.49
CA TRP A 98 -16.17 31.69 -26.39
C TRP A 98 -16.90 32.32 -25.20
N LEU A 99 -17.88 33.20 -25.42
CA LEU A 99 -18.68 33.76 -24.32
C LEU A 99 -19.42 32.67 -23.56
N ARG A 100 -20.00 31.70 -24.28
CA ARG A 100 -20.62 30.53 -23.66
C ARG A 100 -19.58 29.67 -22.92
N GLY A 101 -18.37 29.53 -23.44
CA GLY A 101 -17.29 28.77 -22.81
C GLY A 101 -16.81 29.39 -21.49
N ILE A 102 -16.71 30.72 -21.44
CA ILE A 102 -16.43 31.45 -20.19
C ILE A 102 -17.54 31.20 -19.16
N ASN A 103 -18.80 31.22 -19.60
CA ASN A 103 -19.93 30.91 -18.72
C ASN A 103 -19.91 29.44 -18.23
N GLU A 104 -19.59 28.49 -19.13
CA GLU A 104 -19.45 27.07 -18.79
C GLU A 104 -18.33 26.83 -17.78
N LEU A 105 -17.19 27.53 -17.88
CA LEU A 105 -16.13 27.45 -16.88
C LEU A 105 -16.63 27.78 -15.48
N LEU A 106 -17.37 28.89 -15.34
CA LEU A 106 -17.91 29.35 -14.06
C LEU A 106 -18.93 28.35 -13.51
N ALA A 107 -19.86 27.90 -14.36
CA ALA A 107 -20.83 26.87 -13.99
C ALA A 107 -20.17 25.52 -13.62
N GLY A 108 -19.09 25.15 -14.33
CA GLY A 108 -18.28 23.96 -14.08
C GLY A 108 -17.57 24.02 -12.73
N PHE A 109 -16.99 25.17 -12.38
CA PHE A 109 -16.44 25.40 -11.04
C PHE A 109 -17.51 25.24 -9.96
N GLN A 110 -18.65 25.94 -10.11
CA GLN A 110 -19.74 25.89 -9.15
C GLN A 110 -20.21 24.45 -8.91
N SER A 111 -20.47 23.72 -9.99
CA SER A 111 -20.94 22.33 -9.93
C SER A 111 -19.91 21.40 -9.28
N ALA A 112 -18.63 21.53 -9.68
CA ALA A 112 -17.55 20.74 -9.11
C ALA A 112 -17.33 21.04 -7.61
N TRP A 113 -17.47 22.30 -7.19
CA TRP A 113 -17.31 22.68 -5.79
C TRP A 113 -18.46 22.15 -4.94
N GLN A 114 -19.70 22.28 -5.41
CA GLN A 114 -20.89 21.72 -4.75
C GLN A 114 -20.81 20.19 -4.61
N ALA A 115 -20.21 19.51 -5.59
CA ALA A 115 -19.96 18.06 -5.54
C ALA A 115 -18.74 17.66 -4.71
N GLY A 116 -17.99 18.61 -4.12
CA GLY A 116 -16.75 18.34 -3.37
C GLY A 116 -15.58 17.87 -4.24
N LEU A 117 -15.66 18.03 -5.56
CA LEU A 117 -14.64 17.60 -6.53
C LEU A 117 -13.51 18.62 -6.70
N ILE A 118 -13.73 19.88 -6.32
CA ILE A 118 -12.71 20.94 -6.33
C ILE A 118 -12.79 21.75 -5.03
N LYS A 119 -11.63 22.15 -4.49
CA LYS A 119 -11.57 22.99 -3.30
C LYS A 119 -11.71 24.46 -3.67
N ASN A 120 -12.32 25.25 -2.77
CA ASN A 120 -12.46 26.70 -2.91
C ASN A 120 -11.12 27.41 -3.22
N VAL A 121 -10.02 27.01 -2.59
CA VAL A 121 -8.67 27.54 -2.81
C VAL A 121 -8.18 27.44 -4.27
N MET A 122 -8.75 26.54 -5.06
CA MET A 122 -8.38 26.33 -6.47
C MET A 122 -9.13 27.26 -7.43
N TYR A 123 -10.13 28.01 -6.97
CA TYR A 123 -10.94 28.90 -7.82
C TYR A 123 -10.10 29.93 -8.59
N PRO A 124 -9.17 30.69 -7.96
CA PRO A 124 -8.38 31.68 -8.68
C PRO A 124 -7.45 31.04 -9.70
N GLY A 125 -6.86 29.89 -9.35
CA GLY A 125 -6.00 29.11 -10.23
C GLY A 125 -6.74 28.61 -11.47
N LEU A 126 -7.97 28.14 -11.31
CA LEU A 126 -8.81 27.69 -12.43
C LEU A 126 -9.13 28.84 -13.41
N ILE A 127 -9.51 30.01 -12.89
CA ILE A 127 -9.82 31.17 -13.73
C ILE A 127 -8.60 31.61 -14.52
N LYS A 128 -7.43 31.72 -13.87
CA LYS A 128 -6.16 32.04 -14.53
C LYS A 128 -5.78 30.99 -15.58
N ALA A 129 -5.91 29.71 -15.26
CA ALA A 129 -5.56 28.62 -16.17
C ALA A 129 -6.46 28.59 -17.41
N PHE A 130 -7.75 28.90 -17.27
CA PHE A 130 -8.64 29.00 -18.43
C PHE A 130 -8.31 30.24 -19.29
N TYR A 131 -8.01 31.38 -18.66
CA TYR A 131 -7.53 32.57 -19.37
C TYR A 131 -6.29 32.27 -20.23
N GLU A 132 -5.29 31.61 -19.65
CA GLU A 132 -4.08 31.20 -20.38
C GLU A 132 -4.37 30.16 -21.46
N SER A 133 -5.27 29.21 -21.20
CA SER A 133 -5.69 28.20 -22.18
C SER A 133 -6.41 28.84 -23.37
N MET A 134 -7.25 29.84 -23.14
CA MET A 134 -7.94 30.61 -24.16
C MET A 134 -6.94 31.38 -25.05
N GLN A 135 -5.91 31.98 -24.46
CA GLN A 135 -4.84 32.65 -25.22
C GLN A 135 -4.10 31.67 -26.13
N LEU A 136 -3.74 30.48 -25.63
CA LEU A 136 -3.05 29.46 -26.41
C LEU A 136 -3.93 28.90 -27.55
N GLU A 137 -5.20 28.60 -27.26
CA GLU A 137 -6.14 28.12 -28.29
C GLU A 137 -6.32 29.14 -29.41
N MET A 138 -6.48 30.43 -29.07
CA MET A 138 -6.59 31.49 -30.08
C MET A 138 -5.33 31.65 -30.95
N GLN A 139 -4.17 31.21 -30.46
CA GLN A 139 -2.91 31.19 -31.20
C GLN A 139 -2.66 29.85 -31.93
N GLY A 140 -3.61 28.90 -31.87
CA GLY A 140 -3.45 27.55 -32.42
C GLY A 140 -2.39 26.71 -31.67
N GLN A 141 -2.07 27.07 -30.43
CA GLN A 141 -1.07 26.41 -29.60
C GLN A 141 -1.69 25.41 -28.64
N SER A 142 -0.89 24.43 -28.22
CA SER A 142 -1.34 23.37 -27.30
C SER A 142 -1.60 23.90 -25.88
N ILE A 143 -2.74 23.54 -25.27
CA ILE A 143 -3.01 23.82 -23.84
C ILE A 143 -2.30 22.84 -22.88
N LEU A 144 -1.57 21.85 -23.41
CA LEU A 144 -0.88 20.84 -22.61
C LEU A 144 0.00 21.44 -21.48
N PRO A 145 0.79 22.52 -21.70
CA PRO A 145 1.58 23.13 -20.65
C PRO A 145 0.73 23.61 -19.46
N ILE A 146 -0.46 24.16 -19.73
CA ILE A 146 -1.39 24.64 -18.70
C ILE A 146 -1.89 23.47 -17.85
N VAL A 147 -2.32 22.38 -18.49
CA VAL A 147 -2.80 21.18 -17.78
C VAL A 147 -1.67 20.51 -17.00
N LYS A 148 -0.43 20.52 -17.50
CA LYS A 148 0.74 20.01 -16.77
C LYS A 148 1.03 20.82 -15.51
N ASN A 149 0.95 22.14 -15.59
CA ASN A 149 1.34 23.05 -14.50
C ASN A 149 0.27 23.28 -13.43
N ASN A 150 -0.96 22.80 -13.65
CA ASN A 150 -2.09 22.98 -12.70
C ASN A 150 -2.49 21.67 -12.02
N GLU A 151 -3.27 21.75 -10.94
CA GLU A 151 -3.78 20.57 -10.22
C GLU A 151 -4.74 19.71 -11.07
N LEU A 152 -4.91 18.45 -10.69
CA LEU A 152 -5.76 17.47 -11.40
C LEU A 152 -7.20 17.99 -11.59
N GLU A 153 -7.75 18.62 -10.55
CA GLU A 153 -9.11 19.17 -10.52
C GLU A 153 -9.28 20.29 -11.56
N ILE A 154 -8.31 21.22 -11.60
CA ILE A 154 -8.29 22.32 -12.56
C ILE A 154 -8.24 21.76 -13.98
N GLY A 155 -7.29 20.84 -14.23
CA GLY A 155 -7.13 20.24 -15.55
C GLY A 155 -8.37 19.48 -16.02
N ASN A 156 -9.07 18.76 -15.13
CA ASN A 156 -10.32 18.06 -15.45
C ASN A 156 -11.42 19.03 -15.92
N ILE A 157 -11.58 20.18 -15.27
CA ILE A 157 -12.55 21.19 -15.67
C ILE A 157 -12.16 21.79 -17.03
N LEU A 158 -10.87 22.10 -17.23
CA LEU A 158 -10.38 22.69 -18.49
C LEU A 158 -10.65 21.78 -19.69
N ILE A 159 -10.33 20.48 -19.61
CA ILE A 159 -10.51 19.56 -20.76
C ILE A 159 -11.98 19.23 -21.05
N GLN A 160 -12.88 19.48 -20.10
CA GLN A 160 -14.32 19.28 -20.27
C GLN A 160 -14.99 20.48 -20.95
N ASN A 161 -14.39 21.67 -20.85
CA ASN A 161 -14.92 22.89 -21.46
C ASN A 161 -15.00 22.74 -22.99
N PHE A 162 -16.17 23.00 -23.57
CA PHE A 162 -16.41 22.69 -24.98
C PHE A 162 -15.58 23.54 -25.94
N CYS A 163 -15.14 24.75 -25.55
CA CYS A 163 -14.26 25.59 -26.38
C CYS A 163 -12.88 24.99 -26.56
N LEU A 164 -12.43 24.17 -25.60
CA LEU A 164 -11.09 23.62 -25.59
C LEU A 164 -11.04 22.20 -26.14
N LYS A 165 -12.18 21.54 -26.38
CA LYS A 165 -12.25 20.11 -26.78
C LYS A 165 -11.49 19.78 -28.06
N THR A 166 -11.35 20.74 -28.97
CA THR A 166 -10.66 20.58 -30.25
C THR A 166 -9.20 21.04 -30.23
N ASN A 167 -8.68 21.52 -29.09
CA ASN A 167 -7.29 21.95 -29.00
C ASN A 167 -6.33 20.78 -29.29
N ILE A 168 -5.26 21.07 -30.03
CA ILE A 168 -4.24 20.09 -30.45
C ILE A 168 -3.56 19.35 -29.28
N GLY A 169 -3.62 19.89 -28.06
CA GLY A 169 -3.08 19.34 -26.84
C GLY A 169 -4.01 18.43 -26.04
N ILE A 170 -5.29 18.29 -26.42
CA ILE A 170 -6.31 17.65 -25.56
C ILE A 170 -6.00 16.20 -25.26
N ASP A 171 -5.60 15.40 -26.24
CA ASP A 171 -5.33 13.98 -25.99
C ASP A 171 -4.10 13.80 -25.10
N ALA A 172 -3.09 14.67 -25.27
CA ALA A 172 -1.96 14.73 -24.36
C ALA A 172 -2.33 15.19 -22.95
N ALA A 173 -3.26 16.14 -22.84
CA ALA A 173 -3.74 16.63 -21.57
C ALA A 173 -4.53 15.55 -20.81
N LYS A 174 -5.42 14.82 -21.48
CA LYS A 174 -6.12 13.64 -20.92
C LYS A 174 -5.12 12.63 -20.38
N ASP A 175 -4.06 12.35 -21.14
CA ASP A 175 -3.04 11.41 -20.69
C ASP A 175 -2.29 11.86 -19.43
N VAL A 176 -1.99 13.15 -19.33
CA VAL A 176 -1.37 13.76 -18.13
C VAL A 176 -2.32 13.68 -16.93
N LEU A 177 -3.62 13.84 -17.12
CA LEU A 177 -4.59 13.76 -16.03
C LEU A 177 -4.73 12.32 -15.51
N VAL A 178 -4.66 11.32 -16.40
CA VAL A 178 -4.54 9.91 -15.99
C VAL A 178 -3.27 9.69 -15.18
N LEU A 179 -2.12 10.20 -15.64
CA LEU A 179 -0.87 10.12 -14.88
C LEU A 179 -0.99 10.74 -13.48
N LYS A 180 -1.54 11.96 -13.37
CA LYS A 180 -1.76 12.63 -12.08
C LYS A 180 -2.70 11.86 -11.16
N THR A 181 -3.74 11.25 -11.73
CA THR A 181 -4.66 10.38 -10.98
C THR A 181 -3.92 9.17 -10.40
N CYS A 182 -3.10 8.51 -11.20
CA CYS A 182 -2.26 7.39 -10.79
C CYS A 182 -1.17 7.79 -9.76
N GLN A 183 -0.63 9.00 -9.84
CA GLN A 183 0.33 9.50 -8.86
C GLN A 183 -0.31 9.75 -7.49
N ARG A 184 -1.57 10.21 -7.47
CA ARG A 184 -2.34 10.43 -6.25
C ARG A 184 -2.81 9.13 -5.60
N ASP A 185 -3.19 8.15 -6.42
CA ASP A 185 -3.57 6.81 -5.97
C ASP A 185 -2.79 5.74 -6.73
N PRO A 186 -1.53 5.47 -6.32
CA PRO A 186 -0.72 4.42 -6.93
C PRO A 186 -1.36 3.04 -6.80
N ALA A 187 -2.31 2.87 -5.87
CA ALA A 187 -2.97 1.60 -5.67
C ALA A 187 -3.98 1.24 -6.76
N ALA A 188 -4.49 2.24 -7.47
CA ALA A 188 -5.46 2.07 -8.53
C ALA A 188 -4.84 2.06 -9.94
N ILE A 189 -3.52 2.05 -10.09
CA ILE A 189 -2.85 2.17 -11.41
C ILE A 189 -3.41 1.17 -12.43
N LEU A 190 -3.41 -0.12 -12.13
CA LEU A 190 -3.83 -1.16 -13.09
C LEU A 190 -5.34 -1.07 -13.37
N LYS A 191 -6.15 -0.76 -12.35
CA LYS A 191 -7.59 -0.49 -12.51
C LYS A 191 -7.86 0.72 -13.42
N ILE A 192 -7.08 1.80 -13.28
CA ILE A 192 -7.20 2.99 -14.12
C ILE A 192 -6.79 2.66 -15.55
N LEU A 193 -5.64 2.01 -15.74
CA LEU A 193 -5.13 1.62 -17.06
C LEU A 193 -6.00 0.60 -17.78
N THR A 194 -6.89 -0.11 -17.08
CA THR A 194 -7.92 -0.95 -17.74
C THR A 194 -8.82 -0.13 -18.67
N ARG A 195 -9.07 1.14 -18.30
CA ARG A 195 -9.85 2.10 -19.11
C ARG A 195 -8.98 2.92 -20.07
N PHE A 196 -7.69 3.02 -19.80
CA PHE A 196 -6.73 3.84 -20.56
C PHE A 196 -5.45 3.05 -20.93
N PRO A 197 -5.56 1.89 -21.61
CA PRO A 197 -4.41 1.04 -21.88
C PRO A 197 -3.39 1.67 -22.82
N GLU A 198 -3.84 2.56 -23.71
CA GLU A 198 -3.01 3.28 -24.70
C GLU A 198 -2.45 4.61 -24.17
N ASN A 199 -2.60 4.89 -22.87
CA ASN A 199 -2.05 6.10 -22.27
C ASN A 199 -0.54 6.20 -22.53
N ARG A 200 -0.03 7.37 -22.93
CA ARG A 200 1.41 7.54 -23.25
C ARG A 200 2.36 7.23 -22.09
N TYR A 201 1.88 7.22 -20.85
CA TYR A 201 2.65 6.90 -19.64
C TYR A 201 2.42 5.47 -19.15
N ALA A 202 1.64 4.65 -19.86
CA ALA A 202 1.23 3.32 -19.43
C ALA A 202 2.43 2.44 -19.03
N ASP A 203 3.50 2.40 -19.82
CA ASP A 203 4.65 1.52 -19.52
C ASP A 203 5.37 1.90 -18.22
N SER A 204 5.51 3.21 -17.98
CA SER A 204 6.09 3.72 -16.73
C SER A 204 5.18 3.42 -15.54
N LEU A 205 3.88 3.61 -15.71
CA LEU A 205 2.88 3.30 -14.68
C LEU A 205 2.80 1.80 -14.37
N ILE A 206 2.83 0.94 -15.40
CA ILE A 206 2.89 -0.52 -15.27
C ILE A 206 4.16 -0.95 -14.54
N THR A 207 5.30 -0.30 -14.83
CA THR A 207 6.56 -0.55 -14.12
C THR A 207 6.43 -0.21 -12.64
N VAL A 208 5.84 0.94 -12.30
CA VAL A 208 5.58 1.30 -10.89
C VAL A 208 4.65 0.28 -10.23
N ALA A 209 3.58 -0.14 -10.91
CA ALA A 209 2.67 -1.17 -10.41
C ALA A 209 3.39 -2.50 -10.14
N ALA A 210 4.32 -2.89 -11.01
CA ALA A 210 5.10 -4.12 -10.87
C ALA A 210 5.95 -4.16 -9.60
N PHE A 211 6.58 -3.05 -9.21
CA PHE A 211 7.35 -2.99 -7.95
C PHE A 211 6.47 -2.90 -6.71
N ARG A 212 5.25 -2.39 -6.85
CA ARG A 212 4.30 -2.24 -5.74
C ARG A 212 3.59 -3.54 -5.40
N ASP A 213 3.03 -4.21 -6.41
CA ASP A 213 2.26 -5.44 -6.23
C ASP A 213 2.47 -6.38 -7.43
N GLN A 214 3.38 -7.33 -7.26
CA GLN A 214 3.74 -8.29 -8.31
C GLN A 214 2.60 -9.25 -8.61
N GLU A 215 1.79 -9.61 -7.60
CA GLU A 215 0.72 -10.58 -7.74
C GLU A 215 -0.48 -9.96 -8.47
N GLU A 216 -0.81 -8.72 -8.16
CA GLU A 216 -1.80 -7.95 -8.92
C GLU A 216 -1.38 -7.81 -10.39
N LEU A 217 -0.11 -7.43 -10.65
CA LEU A 217 0.39 -7.34 -12.02
C LEU A 217 0.29 -8.68 -12.76
N TYR A 218 0.65 -9.79 -12.11
CA TYR A 218 0.53 -11.14 -12.69
C TYR A 218 -0.92 -11.42 -13.13
N ASN A 219 -1.90 -11.10 -12.28
CA ASN A 219 -3.31 -11.32 -12.58
C ASN A 219 -3.77 -10.51 -13.80
N TYR A 220 -3.38 -9.24 -13.88
CA TYR A 220 -3.70 -8.39 -15.03
C TYR A 220 -2.96 -8.84 -16.30
N ALA A 221 -1.71 -9.29 -16.19
CA ALA A 221 -0.92 -9.79 -17.32
C ALA A 221 -1.49 -11.10 -17.90
N ALA A 222 -2.11 -11.94 -17.08
CA ALA A 222 -2.76 -13.19 -17.51
C ALA A 222 -4.09 -12.95 -18.24
N ALA A 223 -4.72 -11.79 -18.07
CA ALA A 223 -6.02 -11.50 -18.66
C ALA A 223 -5.93 -11.26 -20.19
N PRO A 224 -6.81 -11.85 -21.01
CA PRO A 224 -6.79 -11.70 -22.47
C PRO A 224 -7.45 -10.38 -22.94
N ASN A 225 -7.15 -9.26 -22.28
CA ASN A 225 -7.72 -7.94 -22.60
C ASN A 225 -6.64 -6.95 -23.06
N ALA A 226 -7.04 -5.72 -23.42
CA ALA A 226 -6.12 -4.69 -23.92
C ALA A 226 -4.99 -4.37 -22.94
N LEU A 227 -5.29 -4.26 -21.64
CA LEU A 227 -4.28 -4.02 -20.62
C LEU A 227 -3.32 -5.20 -20.45
N GLY A 228 -3.82 -6.44 -20.46
CA GLY A 228 -2.98 -7.64 -20.40
C GLY A 228 -2.00 -7.68 -21.58
N LYS A 229 -2.48 -7.45 -22.80
CA LYS A 229 -1.63 -7.31 -24.00
C LYS A 229 -0.61 -6.17 -23.86
N ARG A 230 -1.01 -5.03 -23.28
CA ARG A 230 -0.10 -3.90 -23.02
C ARG A 230 1.00 -4.30 -22.04
N ILE A 231 0.66 -4.92 -20.90
CA ILE A 231 1.65 -5.38 -19.91
C ILE A 231 2.65 -6.34 -20.55
N GLN A 232 2.18 -7.26 -21.40
CA GLN A 232 3.02 -8.23 -22.10
C GLN A 232 4.00 -7.59 -23.10
N SER A 233 3.71 -6.40 -23.62
CA SER A 233 4.58 -5.69 -24.56
C SER A 233 5.59 -4.74 -23.89
N VAL A 234 5.43 -4.44 -22.60
CA VAL A 234 6.31 -3.52 -21.86
C VAL A 234 7.75 -4.06 -21.82
N ASN A 235 8.71 -3.24 -22.25
CA ASN A 235 10.14 -3.59 -22.25
C ASN A 235 10.87 -3.26 -20.94
N HIS A 236 10.30 -3.66 -19.80
CA HIS A 236 10.95 -3.55 -18.50
C HIS A 236 11.28 -4.94 -17.94
N PRO A 237 12.49 -5.23 -17.42
CA PRO A 237 12.91 -6.59 -17.08
C PRO A 237 11.98 -7.30 -16.08
N LEU A 238 11.51 -6.61 -15.03
CA LEU A 238 10.59 -7.19 -14.05
C LEU A 238 9.21 -7.46 -14.68
N VAL A 239 8.72 -6.53 -15.50
CA VAL A 239 7.38 -6.64 -16.12
C VAL A 239 7.39 -7.79 -17.12
N LYS A 240 8.43 -7.90 -17.95
CA LYS A 240 8.64 -9.02 -18.87
C LYS A 240 8.68 -10.36 -18.14
N LEU A 241 9.43 -10.45 -17.03
CA LEU A 241 9.49 -11.68 -16.24
C LEU A 241 8.10 -12.06 -15.72
N ILE A 242 7.38 -11.13 -15.08
CA ILE A 242 6.03 -11.40 -14.55
C ILE A 242 5.06 -11.76 -15.68
N ALA A 243 5.09 -11.05 -16.81
CA ALA A 243 4.24 -11.32 -17.96
C ALA A 243 4.51 -12.69 -18.59
N ASN A 244 5.78 -13.08 -18.73
CA ASN A 244 6.16 -14.42 -19.22
C ASN A 244 5.66 -15.52 -18.28
N LEU A 245 5.79 -15.33 -16.96
CA LEU A 245 5.23 -16.25 -15.98
C LEU A 245 3.69 -16.27 -16.05
N ALA A 246 3.03 -15.14 -16.28
CA ALA A 246 1.58 -15.05 -16.40
C ALA A 246 1.02 -15.78 -17.63
N GLN A 247 1.79 -15.85 -18.72
CA GLN A 247 1.44 -16.60 -19.92
C GLN A 247 1.73 -18.11 -19.82
N SER A 248 2.57 -18.54 -18.87
CA SER A 248 2.92 -19.95 -18.68
C SER A 248 1.88 -20.68 -17.84
N LYS A 249 1.47 -21.88 -18.27
CA LYS A 249 0.57 -22.78 -17.52
C LYS A 249 1.11 -23.12 -16.12
N THR A 250 2.43 -23.20 -15.97
CA THR A 250 3.11 -23.52 -14.71
C THR A 250 3.68 -22.29 -14.02
N GLY A 251 3.43 -21.07 -14.52
CA GLY A 251 4.09 -19.86 -14.01
C GLY A 251 3.86 -19.57 -12.53
N ARG A 252 2.71 -20.01 -11.98
CA ARG A 252 2.44 -19.94 -10.53
C ARG A 252 3.40 -20.78 -9.68
N MET A 253 4.02 -21.81 -10.25
CA MET A 253 5.03 -22.62 -9.55
C MET A 253 6.37 -21.87 -9.43
N TYR A 254 6.69 -21.03 -10.42
CA TYR A 254 7.91 -20.21 -10.46
C TYR A 254 7.77 -18.91 -9.66
N PHE A 255 6.56 -18.37 -9.57
CA PHE A 255 6.28 -17.06 -8.96
C PHE A 255 6.79 -16.87 -7.52
N PRO A 256 6.77 -17.89 -6.62
CA PRO A 256 7.43 -17.82 -5.31
C PRO A 256 8.92 -17.41 -5.35
N PHE A 257 9.59 -17.67 -6.47
CA PHE A 257 11.01 -17.38 -6.68
C PHE A 257 11.27 -16.12 -7.51
N LEU A 258 10.24 -15.27 -7.70
CA LEU A 258 10.31 -14.10 -8.56
C LEU A 258 11.51 -13.19 -8.27
N ASP A 259 11.81 -12.93 -7.00
CA ASP A 259 12.92 -12.07 -6.61
C ASP A 259 14.29 -12.65 -7.02
N ASP A 260 14.50 -13.95 -6.78
CA ASP A 260 15.74 -14.64 -7.15
C ASP A 260 15.88 -14.81 -8.67
N LEU A 261 14.77 -15.03 -9.38
CA LEU A 261 14.72 -15.03 -10.86
C LEU A 261 15.05 -13.65 -11.42
N TYR A 262 14.47 -12.59 -10.85
CA TYR A 262 14.71 -11.21 -11.27
C TYR A 262 16.17 -10.78 -11.02
N GLN A 263 16.74 -11.18 -9.88
CA GLN A 263 18.14 -10.95 -9.54
C GLN A 263 19.12 -11.90 -10.24
N LYS A 264 18.62 -12.83 -11.06
CA LYS A 264 19.41 -13.83 -11.79
C LYS A 264 20.25 -14.74 -10.88
N LYS A 265 19.83 -14.95 -9.63
CA LYS A 265 20.45 -15.94 -8.73
C LYS A 265 20.11 -17.36 -9.15
N ILE A 266 18.92 -17.53 -9.74
CA ILE A 266 18.45 -18.76 -10.37
C ILE A 266 17.86 -18.41 -11.73
N SER A 267 17.73 -19.39 -12.62
CA SER A 267 17.02 -19.26 -13.89
C SER A 267 15.83 -20.23 -13.98
N ILE A 268 14.92 -19.97 -14.93
CA ILE A 268 13.77 -20.85 -15.18
C ILE A 268 14.26 -22.25 -15.56
N GLU A 269 15.27 -22.34 -16.42
CA GLU A 269 15.84 -23.59 -16.91
C GLU A 269 16.49 -24.40 -15.79
N GLN A 270 17.15 -23.73 -14.85
CA GLN A 270 17.81 -24.38 -13.71
C GLN A 270 16.80 -25.04 -12.76
N ILE A 271 15.64 -24.42 -12.55
CA ILE A 271 14.65 -24.92 -11.58
C ILE A 271 13.52 -25.71 -12.24
N ALA A 272 13.36 -25.67 -13.56
CA ALA A 272 12.31 -26.41 -14.26
C ALA A 272 12.25 -27.91 -13.92
N PRO A 273 13.37 -28.66 -13.80
CA PRO A 273 13.33 -30.07 -13.38
C PRO A 273 12.82 -30.26 -11.95
N VAL A 274 13.12 -29.32 -11.05
CA VAL A 274 12.65 -29.33 -9.65
C VAL A 274 11.15 -29.03 -9.56
N LEU A 275 10.63 -28.27 -10.53
CA LEU A 275 9.24 -27.84 -10.62
C LEU A 275 8.40 -28.72 -11.57
N ALA A 276 8.93 -29.85 -12.04
CA ALA A 276 8.20 -30.74 -12.93
C ALA A 276 6.99 -31.40 -12.24
N ASP A 277 7.10 -31.63 -10.93
CA ASP A 277 6.04 -32.14 -10.07
C ASP A 277 5.81 -31.19 -8.90
N GLU A 278 4.62 -30.58 -8.87
CA GLU A 278 4.20 -29.65 -7.81
C GLU A 278 4.09 -30.34 -6.44
N ASN A 279 3.98 -31.66 -6.41
CA ASN A 279 3.84 -32.44 -5.19
C ASN A 279 5.13 -33.18 -4.81
N SER A 280 6.28 -32.72 -5.33
CA SER A 280 7.58 -33.29 -5.02
C SER A 280 8.24 -32.68 -3.78
N ASP A 281 9.00 -33.51 -3.07
CA ASP A 281 9.87 -33.06 -1.98
C ASP A 281 10.84 -31.97 -2.46
N SER A 282 11.40 -32.12 -3.66
CA SER A 282 12.35 -31.17 -4.24
C SER A 282 11.77 -29.77 -4.37
N TYR A 283 10.50 -29.63 -4.74
CA TYR A 283 9.84 -28.32 -4.80
C TYR A 283 9.68 -27.70 -3.41
N TYR A 284 9.20 -28.47 -2.43
CA TYR A 284 9.07 -28.01 -1.05
C TYR A 284 10.42 -27.54 -0.48
N LYS A 285 11.48 -28.32 -0.70
CA LYS A 285 12.85 -27.99 -0.27
C LYS A 285 13.36 -26.71 -0.91
N LEU A 286 13.05 -26.47 -2.18
CA LEU A 286 13.40 -25.22 -2.85
C LEU A 286 12.66 -24.01 -2.25
N LEU A 287 11.36 -24.13 -1.95
CA LEU A 287 10.58 -23.09 -1.27
C LEU A 287 11.20 -22.74 0.10
N VAL A 288 11.57 -23.76 0.89
CA VAL A 288 12.25 -23.57 2.19
C VAL A 288 13.57 -22.84 2.00
N LYS A 289 14.42 -23.30 1.08
CA LYS A 289 15.73 -22.67 0.80
C LYS A 289 15.58 -21.20 0.43
N THR A 290 14.63 -20.87 -0.44
CA THR A 290 14.35 -19.47 -0.82
C THR A 290 13.86 -18.66 0.39
N ARG A 291 12.98 -19.22 1.24
CA ARG A 291 12.48 -18.53 2.42
C ARG A 291 13.59 -18.21 3.42
N VAL A 292 14.50 -19.15 3.68
CA VAL A 292 15.68 -18.93 4.53
C VAL A 292 16.52 -17.77 3.99
N GLY A 293 16.80 -17.75 2.68
CA GLY A 293 17.53 -16.65 2.05
C GLY A 293 16.82 -15.29 2.18
N TYR A 294 15.48 -15.28 2.11
CA TYR A 294 14.69 -14.06 2.26
C TYR A 294 14.64 -13.59 3.72
N ALA A 295 14.53 -14.50 4.69
CA ALA A 295 14.49 -14.17 6.11
C ALA A 295 15.76 -13.43 6.56
N GLU A 296 16.94 -13.87 6.11
CA GLU A 296 18.22 -13.19 6.36
C GLU A 296 18.23 -11.74 5.85
N ARG A 297 17.69 -11.54 4.64
CA ARG A 297 17.61 -10.22 4.00
C ARG A 297 16.59 -9.32 4.69
N MET A 298 15.42 -9.86 5.03
CA MET A 298 14.38 -9.14 5.77
C MET A 298 14.86 -8.66 7.13
N ARG A 299 15.68 -9.45 7.84
CA ARG A 299 16.31 -9.02 9.10
C ARG A 299 17.21 -7.81 8.93
N ARG A 300 17.79 -7.62 7.74
CA ARG A 300 18.65 -6.47 7.38
C ARG A 300 17.84 -5.30 6.79
N GLY A 301 16.51 -5.38 6.78
CA GLY A 301 15.62 -4.31 6.31
C GLY A 301 15.28 -4.37 4.82
N ASP A 302 15.61 -5.46 4.13
CA ASP A 302 15.25 -5.68 2.72
C ASP A 302 13.79 -6.20 2.59
N THR A 303 13.20 -6.01 1.41
CA THR A 303 11.83 -6.44 1.06
C THR A 303 11.85 -7.29 -0.22
N PRO A 304 12.11 -8.60 -0.11
CA PRO A 304 12.11 -9.50 -1.27
C PRO A 304 10.76 -9.54 -1.98
N MET A 305 10.78 -9.55 -3.32
CA MET A 305 9.56 -9.66 -4.14
C MET A 305 8.84 -10.99 -3.89
N ALA A 306 7.50 -10.98 -4.00
CA ALA A 306 6.64 -12.16 -3.85
C ALA A 306 6.82 -12.95 -2.52
N ALA A 307 7.40 -12.36 -1.48
CA ALA A 307 7.63 -13.04 -0.20
C ALA A 307 6.33 -13.59 0.43
N LYS A 308 5.20 -12.87 0.30
CA LYS A 308 3.90 -13.34 0.77
C LYS A 308 3.41 -14.56 -0.01
N THR A 309 3.55 -14.54 -1.34
CA THR A 309 3.17 -15.68 -2.20
C THR A 309 4.05 -16.90 -1.93
N LEU A 310 5.35 -16.70 -1.67
CA LEU A 310 6.26 -17.76 -1.22
C LEU A 310 5.78 -18.41 0.08
N ILE A 311 5.45 -17.61 1.10
CA ILE A 311 4.95 -18.13 2.39
C ILE A 311 3.65 -18.90 2.19
N GLY A 312 2.70 -18.36 1.42
CA GLY A 312 1.43 -19.02 1.14
C GLY A 312 1.61 -20.37 0.44
N LYS A 313 2.47 -20.43 -0.58
CA LYS A 313 2.76 -21.68 -1.30
C LYS A 313 3.53 -22.68 -0.41
N LEU A 314 4.49 -22.21 0.39
CA LEU A 314 5.23 -23.05 1.33
C LEU A 314 4.30 -23.65 2.39
N ARG A 315 3.35 -22.87 2.93
CA ARG A 315 2.30 -23.35 3.85
C ARG A 315 1.42 -24.43 3.19
N SER A 316 0.87 -24.15 2.01
CA SER A 316 0.02 -25.11 1.29
C SER A 316 0.76 -26.43 1.06
N LYS A 317 2.04 -26.39 0.67
CA LYS A 317 2.83 -27.61 0.45
C LYS A 317 3.25 -28.32 1.73
N ALA A 318 3.51 -27.61 2.82
CA ALA A 318 3.71 -28.24 4.14
C ALA A 318 2.47 -29.05 4.55
N VAL A 319 1.28 -28.46 4.37
CA VAL A 319 0.01 -29.07 4.76
C VAL A 319 -0.34 -30.25 3.85
N GLU A 320 -0.42 -30.01 2.54
CA GLU A 320 -0.87 -30.98 1.54
C GLU A 320 0.03 -32.21 1.45
N LEU A 321 1.36 -32.01 1.48
CA LEU A 321 2.30 -33.11 1.20
C LEU A 321 2.74 -33.89 2.43
N TYR A 322 2.66 -33.29 3.62
CA TYR A 322 3.26 -33.88 4.82
C TYR A 322 2.29 -33.93 5.99
N ILE A 323 1.69 -32.81 6.39
CA ILE A 323 0.88 -32.76 7.62
C ILE A 323 -0.37 -33.62 7.48
N ASN A 324 -1.08 -33.52 6.37
CA ASN A 324 -2.27 -34.34 6.11
C ASN A 324 -1.92 -35.84 6.16
N GLU A 325 -0.79 -36.24 5.59
CA GLU A 325 -0.32 -37.63 5.59
C GLU A 325 -0.03 -38.15 7.00
N ILE A 326 0.75 -37.40 7.81
CA ILE A 326 1.10 -37.85 9.16
C ILE A 326 -0.07 -37.76 10.15
N ASN A 327 -1.03 -36.86 9.92
CA ASN A 327 -2.27 -36.75 10.67
C ASN A 327 -3.26 -37.87 10.31
N ALA A 328 -3.36 -38.24 9.04
CA ALA A 328 -4.20 -39.36 8.60
C ALA A 328 -3.77 -40.67 9.28
N LEU A 329 -2.47 -40.83 9.55
CA LEU A 329 -1.90 -41.96 10.26
C LEU A 329 -1.87 -41.78 11.79
N HIS A 330 -2.77 -40.98 12.39
CA HIS A 330 -2.73 -40.69 13.84
C HIS A 330 -2.91 -41.92 14.73
N ASP A 331 -3.61 -42.96 14.25
CA ASP A 331 -3.81 -44.24 14.95
C ASP A 331 -2.66 -45.25 14.72
N GLU A 332 -1.71 -44.96 13.82
CA GLU A 332 -0.56 -45.81 13.57
C GLU A 332 0.46 -45.66 14.71
N SER A 333 0.64 -46.75 15.46
CA SER A 333 1.54 -46.83 16.61
C SER A 333 3.02 -46.88 16.21
N ASN A 334 3.36 -47.36 15.02
CA ASN A 334 4.73 -47.49 14.54
C ASN A 334 5.24 -46.15 13.95
N PRO A 335 6.19 -45.45 14.61
CA PRO A 335 6.68 -44.15 14.15
C PRO A 335 7.41 -44.18 12.80
N ALA A 336 7.96 -45.35 12.41
CA ALA A 336 8.63 -45.52 11.12
C ALA A 336 7.63 -45.62 9.95
N ILE A 337 6.38 -45.99 10.23
CA ILE A 337 5.29 -45.99 9.25
C ILE A 337 4.63 -44.61 9.24
N ARG A 338 4.13 -44.17 10.41
CA ARG A 338 3.38 -42.91 10.56
C ARG A 338 4.11 -41.70 10.00
N PHE A 339 5.41 -41.60 10.25
CA PHE A 339 6.19 -40.40 9.92
C PHE A 339 7.17 -40.63 8.77
N LYS A 340 7.02 -41.72 8.02
CA LYS A 340 7.87 -42.04 6.86
C LYS A 340 7.94 -40.88 5.85
N LYS A 341 6.82 -40.19 5.62
CA LYS A 341 6.72 -39.11 4.64
C LYS A 341 7.58 -37.89 4.98
N ILE A 342 7.83 -37.63 6.26
CA ILE A 342 8.72 -36.53 6.71
C ILE A 342 10.16 -37.00 6.90
N ASP A 343 10.47 -38.27 6.64
CA ASP A 343 11.81 -38.79 6.87
C ASP A 343 12.84 -38.34 5.83
N SER A 344 12.41 -37.73 4.74
CA SER A 344 13.30 -37.10 3.76
C SER A 344 13.70 -35.65 4.12
N LEU A 345 13.11 -35.06 5.16
CA LEU A 345 13.23 -33.64 5.50
C LEU A 345 14.35 -33.35 6.52
N ASN A 346 15.10 -32.29 6.30
CA ASN A 346 16.12 -31.81 7.25
C ASN A 346 15.50 -30.95 8.38
N PRO A 347 16.27 -30.58 9.43
CA PRO A 347 15.75 -29.80 10.55
C PRO A 347 15.10 -28.46 10.16
N THR A 348 15.68 -27.74 9.20
CA THR A 348 15.13 -26.46 8.70
C THR A 348 13.80 -26.68 7.96
N GLU A 349 13.70 -27.72 7.14
CA GLU A 349 12.48 -28.07 6.41
C GLU A 349 11.35 -28.50 7.36
N LEU A 350 11.68 -29.26 8.41
CA LEU A 350 10.77 -29.65 9.48
C LEU A 350 10.34 -28.45 10.34
N TYR A 351 11.24 -27.50 10.58
CA TYR A 351 10.92 -26.25 11.27
C TYR A 351 9.86 -25.44 10.52
N TYR A 352 10.04 -25.22 9.21
CA TYR A 352 9.04 -24.51 8.40
C TYR A 352 7.74 -25.28 8.26
N LEU A 353 7.80 -26.62 8.20
CA LEU A 353 6.60 -27.48 8.20
C LEU A 353 5.80 -27.24 9.48
N ALA A 354 6.45 -27.22 10.65
CA ALA A 354 5.80 -26.98 11.92
C ALA A 354 5.16 -25.59 11.97
N VAL A 355 5.95 -24.52 11.82
CA VAL A 355 5.47 -23.15 12.07
C VAL A 355 4.45 -22.68 11.04
N LEU A 356 4.51 -23.14 9.79
CA LEU A 356 3.53 -22.77 8.76
C LEU A 356 2.29 -23.66 8.78
N GLY A 357 2.40 -24.86 9.36
CA GLY A 357 1.31 -25.81 9.52
C GLY A 357 0.64 -25.78 10.90
N GLU A 358 0.92 -24.77 11.71
CA GLU A 358 0.46 -24.66 13.10
C GLU A 358 -1.03 -24.98 13.29
N GLU A 359 -1.88 -24.42 12.41
CA GLU A 359 -3.34 -24.55 12.48
C GLU A 359 -3.85 -25.97 12.14
N GLU A 360 -3.05 -26.77 11.42
CA GLU A 360 -3.47 -28.07 10.87
C GLU A 360 -2.80 -29.26 11.57
N ILE A 361 -1.64 -29.06 12.19
CA ILE A 361 -0.88 -30.17 12.77
C ILE A 361 -1.49 -30.64 14.09
N TYR A 362 -1.77 -31.95 14.19
CA TYR A 362 -2.23 -32.51 15.46
C TYR A 362 -1.12 -32.46 16.51
N THR A 363 -1.49 -32.26 17.77
CA THR A 363 -0.56 -32.28 18.90
C THR A 363 0.32 -33.53 18.88
N SER A 364 -0.25 -34.72 18.65
CA SER A 364 0.51 -35.97 18.56
C SER A 364 1.46 -36.02 17.37
N SER A 365 1.10 -35.42 16.24
CA SER A 365 1.96 -35.34 15.04
C SER A 365 3.15 -34.40 15.25
N PHE A 366 2.94 -33.29 15.96
CA PHE A 366 4.04 -32.40 16.35
C PHE A 366 4.96 -33.07 17.38
N VAL A 367 4.40 -33.51 18.52
CA VAL A 367 5.15 -33.98 19.69
C VAL A 367 5.90 -35.29 19.41
N SER A 368 5.28 -36.26 18.73
CA SER A 368 5.89 -37.58 18.47
C SER A 368 6.56 -37.68 17.11
N GLY A 369 6.26 -36.76 16.20
CA GLY A 369 6.70 -36.80 14.80
C GLY A 369 7.73 -35.74 14.48
N VAL A 370 7.26 -34.52 14.27
CA VAL A 370 8.04 -33.41 13.71
C VAL A 370 9.10 -32.90 14.68
N TYR A 371 8.70 -32.55 15.91
CA TYR A 371 9.59 -31.94 16.91
C TYR A 371 10.80 -32.84 17.25
N PRO A 372 10.65 -34.15 17.55
CA PRO A 372 11.80 -35.02 17.80
C PRO A 372 12.73 -35.16 16.60
N ARG A 373 12.17 -35.17 15.37
CA ARG A 373 12.95 -35.31 14.13
C ARG A 373 13.81 -34.08 13.81
N ILE A 374 13.39 -32.89 14.24
CA ILE A 374 14.23 -31.68 14.14
C ILE A 374 15.56 -31.91 14.86
N PHE A 375 15.54 -32.52 16.04
CA PHE A 375 16.73 -32.68 16.89
C PHE A 375 17.44 -34.03 16.75
N SER A 376 16.78 -35.09 16.27
CA SER A 376 17.44 -36.39 16.07
C SER A 376 18.36 -36.42 14.84
N ARG A 377 18.21 -35.48 13.91
CA ARG A 377 18.89 -35.46 12.60
C ARG A 377 20.11 -34.54 12.54
N SER A 378 20.42 -33.80 13.61
CA SER A 378 21.59 -32.94 13.68
C SER A 378 22.70 -33.60 14.48
N LYS A 379 23.94 -33.62 13.93
CA LYS A 379 25.13 -34.05 14.68
C LYS A 379 25.53 -33.05 15.78
N GLN A 380 25.03 -31.81 15.69
CA GLN A 380 25.15 -30.73 16.68
C GLN A 380 23.73 -30.20 16.97
N ALA A 381 22.89 -31.02 17.61
CA ALA A 381 21.47 -30.75 17.80
C ALA A 381 21.17 -29.73 18.92
N ASP A 382 21.79 -28.55 18.84
CA ASP A 382 21.42 -27.43 19.70
C ASP A 382 20.36 -26.54 19.01
N ALA A 383 19.41 -26.07 19.83
CA ALA A 383 18.30 -25.24 19.38
C ALA A 383 18.77 -23.86 18.89
N ASP A 384 19.96 -23.40 19.33
CA ASP A 384 20.59 -22.17 18.86
C ASP A 384 20.97 -22.25 17.38
N SER A 385 21.57 -23.37 16.97
CA SER A 385 21.98 -23.61 15.58
C SER A 385 20.78 -23.69 14.65
N LEU A 386 19.67 -24.29 15.10
CA LEU A 386 18.42 -24.30 14.34
C LEU A 386 17.87 -22.88 14.12
N LEU A 387 17.79 -22.07 15.19
CA LEU A 387 17.30 -20.71 15.06
C LEU A 387 18.22 -19.84 14.20
N GLN A 388 19.53 -20.06 14.27
CA GLN A 388 20.49 -19.40 13.39
C GLN A 388 20.33 -19.83 11.92
N SER A 389 20.11 -21.12 11.64
CA SER A 389 19.98 -21.62 10.26
C SER A 389 18.74 -21.10 9.55
N VAL A 390 17.66 -20.81 10.28
CA VAL A 390 16.43 -20.18 9.76
C VAL A 390 16.42 -18.68 9.92
N GLY A 391 17.51 -18.10 10.45
CA GLY A 391 17.62 -16.66 10.60
C GLY A 391 16.63 -16.05 11.59
N TYR A 392 16.22 -16.82 12.60
CA TYR A 392 15.16 -16.50 13.55
C TYR A 392 13.81 -16.21 12.88
N ASP A 393 13.58 -16.67 11.65
CA ASP A 393 12.29 -16.51 11.00
C ASP A 393 11.20 -17.29 11.74
N PHE A 394 10.04 -16.70 11.99
CA PHE A 394 8.93 -17.33 12.72
C PHE A 394 9.26 -17.89 14.13
N TYR A 395 10.37 -17.48 14.75
CA TYR A 395 10.80 -18.06 16.03
C TYR A 395 9.76 -17.90 17.16
N ARG A 396 8.99 -16.80 17.16
CA ARG A 396 7.89 -16.60 18.12
C ARG A 396 6.80 -17.65 17.96
N LYS A 397 6.44 -17.97 16.71
CA LYS A 397 5.47 -19.01 16.39
C LYS A 397 5.96 -20.38 16.83
N PHE A 398 7.24 -20.69 16.61
CA PHE A 398 7.83 -21.93 17.11
C PHE A 398 7.80 -22.01 18.65
N ILE A 399 8.16 -20.93 19.35
CA ILE A 399 8.07 -20.86 20.83
C ILE A 399 6.63 -21.08 21.29
N LYS A 400 5.64 -20.44 20.63
CA LYS A 400 4.23 -20.61 20.94
C LYS A 400 3.77 -22.06 20.79
N MET A 401 4.10 -22.69 19.66
CA MET A 401 3.80 -24.10 19.44
C MET A 401 4.44 -24.99 20.50
N SER A 402 5.72 -24.78 20.81
CA SER A 402 6.41 -25.52 21.84
C SER A 402 5.82 -25.30 23.23
N ALA A 403 5.32 -24.10 23.54
CA ALA A 403 4.62 -23.82 24.80
C ALA A 403 3.29 -24.57 24.86
N ALA A 404 2.45 -24.42 23.82
CA ALA A 404 1.13 -25.05 23.74
C ALA A 404 1.20 -26.59 23.79
N TYR A 405 2.23 -27.18 23.19
CA TYR A 405 2.43 -28.63 23.16
C TYR A 405 3.41 -29.14 24.23
N ASN A 406 3.73 -28.31 25.22
CA ASN A 406 4.52 -28.66 26.39
C ASN A 406 5.94 -29.19 26.07
N THR A 407 6.55 -28.73 24.98
CA THR A 407 7.93 -29.03 24.58
C THR A 407 8.90 -27.85 24.75
N LEU A 408 8.42 -26.68 25.19
CA LEU A 408 9.26 -25.48 25.33
C LEU A 408 10.43 -25.68 26.30
N ASP A 409 10.21 -26.35 27.43
CA ASP A 409 11.29 -26.60 28.38
C ASP A 409 12.38 -27.52 27.81
N ASP A 410 12.01 -28.53 27.02
CA ASP A 410 12.96 -29.36 26.29
C ASP A 410 13.71 -28.53 25.23
N PHE A 411 13.00 -27.68 24.49
CA PHE A 411 13.58 -26.80 23.49
C PHE A 411 14.63 -25.85 24.08
N LEU A 412 14.30 -25.19 25.20
CA LEU A 412 15.21 -24.27 25.89
C LEU A 412 16.40 -25.00 26.53
N LYS A 413 16.25 -26.26 26.95
CA LYS A 413 17.36 -27.08 27.47
C LYS A 413 18.36 -27.50 26.39
N ARG A 414 17.96 -27.45 25.11
CA ARG A 414 18.84 -27.74 23.96
C ARG A 414 19.70 -26.54 23.56
N MET A 415 19.77 -25.48 24.35
CA MET A 415 20.66 -24.34 24.13
C MET A 415 21.31 -23.91 25.44
N SER A 416 22.32 -23.02 25.38
CA SER A 416 22.94 -22.50 26.60
C SER A 416 21.92 -21.72 27.44
N LYS A 417 22.07 -21.70 28.77
CA LYS A 417 21.20 -20.91 29.65
C LYS A 417 21.14 -19.43 29.24
N SER A 418 22.29 -18.85 28.87
CA SER A 418 22.36 -17.47 28.41
C SER A 418 21.60 -17.26 27.09
N SER A 419 21.65 -18.24 26.18
CA SER A 419 20.92 -18.18 24.91
C SER A 419 19.42 -18.28 25.14
N ALA A 420 18.97 -19.21 25.99
CA ALA A 420 17.57 -19.38 26.35
C ALA A 420 16.99 -18.10 26.98
N GLU A 421 17.69 -17.51 27.94
CA GLU A 421 17.25 -16.27 28.57
C GLU A 421 17.19 -15.11 27.56
N LYS A 422 18.19 -15.00 26.68
CA LYS A 422 18.21 -13.98 25.61
C LYS A 422 17.06 -14.19 24.62
N LEU A 423 16.80 -15.42 24.22
CA LEU A 423 15.70 -15.79 23.32
C LEU A 423 14.36 -15.39 23.92
N MET A 424 14.11 -15.72 25.19
CA MET A 424 12.84 -15.42 25.85
C MET A 424 12.66 -13.92 26.15
N ARG A 425 13.74 -13.15 26.32
CA ARG A 425 13.66 -11.67 26.31
C ARG A 425 13.29 -11.15 24.92
N ASN A 426 13.95 -11.64 23.88
CA ASN A 426 13.65 -11.27 22.50
C ASN A 426 12.20 -11.62 22.12
N PHE A 427 11.70 -12.76 22.60
CA PHE A 427 10.33 -13.24 22.44
C PHE A 427 9.27 -12.24 22.92
N VAL A 428 9.60 -11.25 23.76
CA VAL A 428 8.65 -10.17 24.11
C VAL A 428 9.13 -8.77 23.71
N ASN A 429 10.30 -8.65 23.08
CA ASN A 429 10.82 -7.36 22.62
C ASN A 429 10.31 -6.99 21.23
N GLY A 430 10.11 -5.70 20.99
CA GLY A 430 9.84 -5.15 19.66
C GLY A 430 8.45 -5.44 19.09
N LEU A 431 7.49 -5.86 19.92
CA LEU A 431 6.12 -6.22 19.49
C LEU A 431 5.35 -5.02 18.92
N GLN A 432 5.74 -3.79 19.28
CA GLN A 432 5.16 -2.57 18.70
C GLN A 432 5.68 -2.24 17.30
N LYS A 433 6.80 -2.85 16.90
CA LYS A 433 7.47 -2.57 15.62
C LYS A 433 6.94 -3.46 14.50
N THR A 434 6.13 -4.45 14.82
CA THR A 434 5.50 -5.37 13.86
C THR A 434 4.33 -4.67 13.15
N GLY A 435 3.99 -5.13 11.95
CA GLY A 435 2.85 -4.61 11.19
C GLY A 435 1.51 -4.98 11.82
N SER A 436 1.38 -6.20 12.37
CA SER A 436 0.16 -6.76 12.96
C SER A 436 0.28 -6.95 14.48
N LEU A 437 -0.82 -7.38 15.13
CA LEU A 437 -0.83 -7.78 16.54
C LEU A 437 -0.52 -9.27 16.75
N GLU A 438 -0.32 -10.06 15.68
CA GLU A 438 -0.11 -11.51 15.73
C GLU A 438 1.01 -11.89 16.71
N ASP A 439 2.19 -11.28 16.60
CA ASP A 439 3.31 -11.51 17.52
C ASP A 439 2.96 -11.24 19.00
N ALA A 440 2.12 -10.23 19.28
CA ALA A 440 1.72 -9.91 20.65
C ALA A 440 0.69 -10.90 21.19
N VAL A 441 -0.22 -11.38 20.33
CA VAL A 441 -1.18 -12.45 20.65
C VAL A 441 -0.41 -13.74 20.90
N ASP A 442 0.54 -14.10 20.04
CA ASP A 442 1.39 -15.28 20.20
C ASP A 442 2.11 -15.29 21.56
N VAL A 443 2.60 -14.13 22.00
CA VAL A 443 3.24 -13.95 23.31
C VAL A 443 2.25 -14.12 24.46
N ALA A 444 1.05 -13.56 24.33
CA ALA A 444 0.00 -13.68 25.35
C ALA A 444 -0.41 -15.14 25.55
N ASP A 445 -0.71 -15.85 24.45
CA ASP A 445 -1.17 -17.24 24.45
C ASP A 445 -0.10 -18.20 24.98
N SER A 446 1.17 -17.94 24.65
CA SER A 446 2.29 -18.76 25.11
C SER A 446 2.46 -18.71 26.62
N TYR A 447 2.27 -17.53 27.24
CA TYR A 447 2.68 -17.27 28.63
C TYR A 447 2.01 -18.19 29.65
N ALA A 448 0.73 -18.51 29.45
CA ALA A 448 -0.02 -19.41 30.33
C ALA A 448 0.55 -20.85 30.32
N SER A 449 1.16 -21.25 29.21
CA SER A 449 1.68 -22.61 29.00
C SER A 449 3.18 -22.73 29.34
N ILE A 450 3.82 -21.67 29.83
CA ILE A 450 5.21 -21.72 30.31
C ILE A 450 5.19 -22.11 31.78
N TYR A 451 5.57 -23.34 32.14
CA TYR A 451 5.57 -23.80 33.54
C TYR A 451 6.86 -23.43 34.30
N ASN A 452 7.94 -23.13 33.58
CA ASN A 452 9.24 -22.77 34.14
C ASN A 452 9.21 -21.38 34.81
N LYS A 453 9.07 -21.36 36.14
CA LYS A 453 8.97 -20.13 36.94
C LYS A 453 10.08 -19.09 36.67
N PRO A 454 11.38 -19.46 36.62
CA PRO A 454 12.44 -18.54 36.20
C PRO A 454 12.18 -17.86 34.86
N ILE A 455 11.76 -18.61 33.84
CA ILE A 455 11.48 -18.07 32.50
C ILE A 455 10.21 -17.20 32.48
N ARG A 456 9.16 -17.57 33.21
CA ARG A 456 7.97 -16.71 33.36
C ARG A 456 8.31 -15.36 33.98
N ASN A 457 9.07 -15.37 35.08
CA ASN A 457 9.50 -14.15 35.77
C ASN A 457 10.38 -13.29 34.88
N LEU A 458 11.27 -13.91 34.10
CA LEU A 458 12.13 -13.25 33.13
C LEU A 458 11.30 -12.47 32.09
N ILE A 459 10.30 -13.14 31.51
CA ILE A 459 9.41 -12.56 30.49
C ILE A 459 8.56 -11.44 31.07
N LEU A 460 7.94 -11.63 32.24
CA LEU A 460 7.17 -10.61 32.93
C LEU A 460 8.01 -9.36 33.21
N THR A 461 9.22 -9.56 33.75
CA THR A 461 10.17 -8.46 34.01
C THR A 461 10.51 -7.72 32.71
N GLN A 462 10.74 -8.44 31.61
CA GLN A 462 11.06 -7.82 30.33
C GLN A 462 9.88 -7.03 29.76
N VAL A 463 8.64 -7.53 29.88
CA VAL A 463 7.42 -6.79 29.49
C VAL A 463 7.25 -5.51 30.29
N GLN A 464 7.48 -5.54 31.61
CA GLN A 464 7.44 -4.35 32.46
C GLN A 464 8.51 -3.32 32.07
N GLN A 465 9.72 -3.77 31.73
CA GLN A 465 10.79 -2.91 31.23
C GLN A 465 10.42 -2.27 29.88
N ASN A 466 9.80 -3.03 28.98
CA ASN A 466 9.35 -2.53 27.69
C ASN A 466 8.21 -1.51 27.84
N LEU A 467 7.24 -1.76 28.74
CA LEU A 467 6.18 -0.79 29.07
C LEU A 467 6.75 0.54 29.59
N LYS A 468 7.69 0.47 30.54
CA LYS A 468 8.37 1.67 31.07
C LYS A 468 9.11 2.43 29.97
N SER A 469 9.78 1.71 29.08
CA SER A 469 10.51 2.28 27.95
C SER A 469 9.58 2.95 26.94
N SER A 470 8.46 2.31 26.58
CA SER A 470 7.46 2.89 25.67
C SER A 470 6.83 4.16 26.23
N ARG A 471 6.52 4.20 27.54
CA ARG A 471 6.04 5.41 28.23
C ARG A 471 7.07 6.55 28.17
N ALA A 472 8.33 6.25 28.49
CA ALA A 472 9.41 7.24 28.45
C ALA A 472 9.63 7.79 27.03
N GLN A 473 9.48 6.95 26.00
CA GLN A 473 9.64 7.33 24.59
C GLN A 473 8.37 7.91 23.96
N LYS A 474 7.26 8.01 24.70
CA LYS A 474 5.93 8.41 24.19
C LYS A 474 5.46 7.55 23.01
N ASP A 475 5.85 6.28 23.01
CA ASP A 475 5.44 5.27 22.04
C ASP A 475 4.06 4.71 22.43
N LYS A 476 3.00 5.32 21.89
CA LYS A 476 1.62 4.96 22.21
C LYS A 476 1.28 3.51 21.88
N ARG A 477 1.79 2.98 20.75
CA ARG A 477 1.51 1.60 20.33
C ARG A 477 2.16 0.62 21.29
N GLY A 478 3.43 0.84 21.64
CA GLY A 478 4.13 0.02 22.61
C GLY A 478 3.52 0.11 24.00
N GLU A 479 3.10 1.29 24.44
CA GLU A 479 2.42 1.44 25.73
C GLU A 479 1.15 0.58 25.80
N VAL A 480 0.29 0.61 24.78
CA VAL A 480 -0.92 -0.22 24.74
C VAL A 480 -0.57 -1.71 24.77
N ILE A 481 0.30 -2.17 23.86
CA ILE A 481 0.66 -3.59 23.75
C ILE A 481 1.26 -4.11 25.06
N TYR A 482 2.27 -3.41 25.60
CA TYR A 482 2.96 -3.86 26.80
C TYR A 482 2.14 -3.69 28.07
N HIS A 483 1.20 -2.74 28.10
CA HIS A 483 0.25 -2.63 29.20
C HIS A 483 -0.69 -3.83 29.23
N LEU A 484 -1.29 -4.19 28.09
CA LEU A 484 -2.16 -5.36 27.96
C LEU A 484 -1.43 -6.65 28.37
N LEU A 485 -0.23 -6.88 27.84
CA LEU A 485 0.58 -8.05 28.18
C LEU A 485 0.92 -8.10 29.67
N ASN A 486 1.34 -6.97 30.26
CA ASN A 486 1.63 -6.92 31.70
C ASN A 486 0.39 -7.29 32.53
N THR A 487 -0.78 -6.74 32.17
CA THR A 487 -2.04 -7.03 32.87
C THR A 487 -2.40 -8.51 32.77
N ILE A 488 -2.32 -9.10 31.56
CA ILE A 488 -2.56 -10.53 31.34
C ILE A 488 -1.59 -11.36 32.20
N PHE A 489 -0.29 -11.05 32.18
CA PHE A 489 0.72 -11.87 32.86
C PHE A 489 0.58 -11.82 34.39
N VAL A 490 0.38 -10.62 34.95
CA VAL A 490 0.14 -10.45 36.40
C VAL A 490 -1.15 -11.15 36.82
N SER A 491 -2.21 -11.10 35.99
CA SER A 491 -3.47 -11.78 36.29
C SER A 491 -3.34 -13.31 36.31
N ALA A 492 -2.48 -13.88 35.45
CA ALA A 492 -2.22 -15.31 35.40
C ALA A 492 -1.36 -15.80 36.60
N ASP A 493 -0.50 -14.95 37.16
CA ASP A 493 0.33 -15.28 38.34
C ASP A 493 -0.41 -15.11 39.67
N SER A 494 -1.35 -14.18 39.74
CA SER A 494 -2.13 -13.88 40.93
C SER A 494 -3.33 -14.83 41.04
N SER A 495 -3.06 -16.12 41.31
CA SER A 495 -4.03 -17.16 41.72
C SER A 495 -5.49 -16.66 41.88
N GLY A 496 -6.19 -16.56 40.74
CA GLY A 496 -7.64 -16.37 40.64
C GLY A 496 -8.26 -15.03 41.08
N LYS A 497 -7.56 -13.89 41.18
CA LYS A 497 -8.17 -12.64 41.73
C LYS A 497 -8.13 -11.36 40.91
N THR A 498 -7.74 -11.40 39.64
CA THR A 498 -7.79 -10.19 38.79
C THR A 498 -8.87 -10.34 37.72
N ASN A 499 -9.97 -9.57 37.83
CA ASN A 499 -11.02 -9.55 36.82
C ASN A 499 -10.50 -8.83 35.56
N LEU A 500 -9.94 -9.61 34.64
CA LEU A 500 -9.29 -9.15 33.43
C LEU A 500 -10.23 -8.29 32.58
N SER A 501 -11.50 -8.68 32.46
CA SER A 501 -12.54 -7.96 31.71
C SER A 501 -12.79 -6.56 32.28
N ALA A 502 -12.88 -6.42 33.61
CA ALA A 502 -13.04 -5.13 34.27
C ALA A 502 -11.81 -4.23 34.11
N SER A 503 -10.59 -4.79 34.13
CA SER A 503 -9.35 -4.03 33.92
C SER A 503 -9.14 -3.55 32.48
N LEU A 504 -9.74 -4.25 31.51
CA LEU A 504 -9.65 -3.97 30.08
C LEU A 504 -10.82 -3.15 29.54
N GLY A 505 -11.82 -2.83 30.38
CA GLY A 505 -13.05 -2.13 29.95
C GLY A 505 -13.92 -2.95 29.00
N ILE A 506 -13.80 -4.29 29.03
CA ILE A 506 -14.57 -5.21 28.20
C ILE A 506 -15.75 -5.72 29.03
N ASN A 507 -16.98 -5.45 28.59
CA ASN A 507 -18.18 -6.03 29.22
C ASN A 507 -18.13 -7.56 29.09
N THR A 508 -18.27 -8.27 30.21
CA THR A 508 -18.32 -9.73 30.24
C THR A 508 -19.57 -10.25 29.51
N VAL A 509 -19.41 -11.18 28.57
CA VAL A 509 -20.51 -11.75 27.75
C VAL A 509 -21.20 -12.94 28.45
N TYR A 510 -20.81 -13.29 29.67
CA TYR A 510 -21.47 -14.35 30.45
C TYR A 510 -21.93 -13.81 31.80
N ASN A 511 -23.25 -13.93 32.03
CA ASN A 511 -23.89 -13.90 33.35
C ASN A 511 -24.01 -15.33 33.85
#